data_AF-A0A8I2BJK8-F1
#
_entry.id   AF-A0A8I2BJK8-F1
#
_cell.length_a   1.000
_cell.length_b   1.000
_cell.length_c   1.000
_cell.angle_alpha   90.00
_cell.angle_beta   90.00
_cell.angle_gamma   90.00
#
_symmetry.space_group_name_H-M   'P 1'
#
loop_
_entity.id
_entity.type
_entity.pdbx_description
1 polymer ?
#
loop_
_entity_poly.entity_id
_entity_poly.type
_entity_poly.pdbx_seq_one_letter_code
_entity_poly.pdbx_strand_id
1 'polypeptide(L)'
;MLVRARQSAAPPSVWTWLAITFLWGTVFFGTSIVTLKVSVFWLEQGFFNPEWSEIYSVYAVYFFVLLCFALGAMAVKNRMDPQGEKQTKRQQEVLAGKREQVFVSLAGSIATSFFFAVLTALTFVAARPLADIMTLELPVLVVLLAGVLNISAGLAVSLLVGGVILVLKKM
;
A
#
# COMPACT_ATOMS: atom_id res chain seq x y z
N MET A 1 9.96 -42.00 -13.73
CA MET A 1 9.16 -41.13 -12.84
C MET A 1 10.03 -39.93 -12.46
N LEU A 2 9.80 -38.77 -13.06
CA LEU A 2 10.54 -37.54 -12.73
C LEU A 2 10.01 -37.00 -11.41
N VAL A 3 10.87 -37.00 -10.40
CA VAL A 3 10.64 -36.34 -9.11
C VAL A 3 10.48 -34.85 -9.38
N ARG A 4 9.24 -34.38 -9.53
CA ARG A 4 8.92 -32.96 -9.33
C ARG A 4 9.25 -32.68 -7.87
N ALA A 5 10.43 -32.13 -7.63
CA ALA A 5 10.76 -31.52 -6.35
C ALA A 5 9.60 -30.56 -6.03
N ARG A 6 8.76 -30.95 -5.06
CA ARG A 6 7.80 -30.02 -4.45
C ARG A 6 8.67 -28.95 -3.83
N GLN A 7 8.89 -27.84 -4.54
CA GLN A 7 9.32 -26.59 -3.93
C GLN A 7 8.19 -26.22 -2.97
N SER A 8 8.25 -26.72 -1.74
CA SER A 8 7.44 -26.21 -0.65
C SER A 8 7.96 -24.80 -0.38
N ALA A 9 7.38 -23.83 -1.06
CA ALA A 9 7.67 -22.43 -0.82
C ALA A 9 7.44 -22.19 0.67
N ALA A 10 8.51 -21.87 1.40
CA ALA A 10 8.40 -21.52 2.80
C ALA A 10 7.50 -20.29 2.93
N PRO A 11 6.68 -20.19 3.99
CA PRO A 11 5.94 -18.97 4.25
C PRO A 11 6.94 -17.80 4.35
N PRO A 12 6.59 -16.60 3.84
CA PRO A 12 7.46 -15.45 3.87
C PRO A 12 7.81 -15.13 5.32
N SER A 13 9.10 -14.86 5.56
CA SER A 13 9.59 -14.50 6.88
C SER A 13 8.94 -13.21 7.38
N VAL A 14 8.91 -13.03 8.70
CA VAL A 14 8.47 -11.78 9.35
C VAL A 14 9.18 -10.57 8.74
N TRP A 15 10.48 -10.69 8.48
CA TRP A 15 11.27 -9.64 7.84
C TRP A 15 10.82 -9.33 6.42
N THR A 16 10.49 -10.35 5.61
CA THR A 16 9.95 -10.13 4.26
C THR A 16 8.60 -9.41 4.32
N TRP A 17 7.75 -9.79 5.27
CA TRP A 17 6.45 -9.15 5.49
C TRP A 17 6.60 -7.68 5.87
N LEU A 18 7.48 -7.38 6.82
CA LEU A 18 7.76 -6.01 7.26
C LEU A 18 8.38 -5.20 6.11
N ALA A 19 9.39 -5.73 5.42
CA ALA A 19 10.05 -5.04 4.31
C ALA A 19 9.07 -4.67 3.20
N ILE A 20 8.19 -5.60 2.79
CA ILE A 20 7.15 -5.33 1.79
C ILE A 20 6.17 -4.27 2.31
N THR A 21 5.73 -4.38 3.57
CA THR A 21 4.77 -3.43 4.15
C THR A 21 5.35 -2.02 4.21
N PHE A 22 6.59 -1.87 4.65
CA PHE A 22 7.25 -0.57 4.69
C PHE A 22 7.51 -0.02 3.30
N LEU A 23 8.06 -0.82 2.37
CA LEU A 23 8.32 -0.38 1.00
C LEU A 23 7.06 0.19 0.34
N TRP A 24 5.97 -0.58 0.34
CA TRP A 24 4.71 -0.12 -0.24
C TRP A 24 4.07 1.00 0.56
N GLY A 25 4.13 0.94 1.89
CA GLY A 25 3.65 2.01 2.76
C GLY A 25 4.32 3.35 2.47
N THR A 26 5.64 3.38 2.25
CA THR A 26 6.37 4.59 1.87
C THR A 26 5.94 5.13 0.50
N VAL A 27 5.86 4.25 -0.50
CA VAL A 27 5.43 4.63 -1.85
C VAL A 27 4.03 5.23 -1.82
N PHE A 28 3.11 4.58 -1.12
CA PHE A 28 1.75 5.07 -0.98
C PHE A 28 1.66 6.34 -0.14
N PHE A 29 2.48 6.50 0.90
CA PHE A 29 2.54 7.74 1.68
C PHE A 29 2.90 8.93 0.80
N GLY A 30 3.99 8.82 0.02
CA GLY A 30 4.41 9.86 -0.91
C GLY A 30 3.35 10.15 -1.97
N THR A 31 2.78 9.11 -2.58
CA THR A 31 1.72 9.26 -3.59
C THR A 31 0.47 9.93 -2.99
N SER A 32 0.11 9.57 -1.76
CA SER A 32 -1.03 10.15 -1.05
C SER A 32 -0.84 11.63 -0.73
N ILE A 33 0.37 12.07 -0.39
CA ILE A 33 0.67 13.50 -0.20
C ILE A 33 0.40 14.26 -1.50
N VAL A 34 0.86 13.73 -2.64
CA VAL A 34 0.64 14.36 -3.95
C VAL A 34 -0.86 14.43 -4.26
N THR A 35 -1.60 13.34 -4.09
CA THR A 35 -3.04 13.34 -4.38
C THR A 35 -3.83 14.23 -3.43
N LEU A 36 -3.43 14.34 -2.16
CA LEU A 36 -4.02 15.30 -1.21
C LEU A 36 -3.77 16.74 -1.64
N LYS A 37 -2.55 17.11 -2.08
CA LYS A 37 -2.24 18.45 -2.60
C LYS A 37 -3.10 18.78 -3.82
N VAL A 38 -3.19 17.83 -4.77
CA VAL A 38 -4.02 17.99 -5.98
C VAL A 38 -5.50 18.14 -5.61
N SER A 39 -6.00 17.36 -4.67
CA SER A 39 -7.40 17.44 -4.24
C SER A 39 -7.76 18.76 -3.57
N VAL A 40 -6.87 19.30 -2.72
CA VAL A 40 -7.06 20.66 -2.14
C VAL A 40 -7.10 21.70 -3.24
N PHE A 41 -6.17 21.63 -4.19
CA PHE A 41 -6.13 22.56 -5.32
C PHE A 41 -7.37 22.46 -6.22
N TRP A 42 -7.84 21.26 -6.56
CA TRP A 42 -8.99 21.06 -7.43
C TRP A 42 -10.33 21.42 -6.80
N LEU A 43 -10.48 21.19 -5.51
CA LEU A 43 -11.72 21.51 -4.79
C LEU A 43 -11.73 22.94 -4.25
N GLU A 44 -10.59 23.64 -4.29
CA GLU A 44 -10.38 24.95 -3.68
C GLU A 44 -10.83 24.96 -2.20
N GLN A 45 -10.61 23.84 -1.50
CA GLN A 45 -11.08 23.57 -0.15
C GLN A 45 -9.97 23.07 0.75
N GLY A 46 -9.93 23.60 1.97
CA GLY A 46 -8.92 23.26 2.97
C GLY A 46 -7.54 23.80 2.63
N PHE A 47 -6.53 23.32 3.36
CA PHE A 47 -5.15 23.72 3.21
C PHE A 47 -4.25 22.53 3.50
N PHE A 48 -3.47 22.12 2.50
CA PHE A 48 -2.50 21.04 2.61
C PHE A 48 -1.27 21.35 1.77
N ASN A 49 -0.27 21.94 2.39
CA ASN A 49 1.03 22.15 1.75
C ASN A 49 2.17 21.92 2.74
N PRO A 50 2.35 20.68 3.22
CA PRO A 50 3.35 20.42 4.25
C PRO A 50 4.77 20.64 3.73
N GLU A 51 5.62 21.16 4.60
CA GLU A 51 7.06 21.28 4.39
C GLU A 51 7.75 19.92 4.49
N TRP A 52 8.97 19.80 3.95
CA TRP A 52 9.75 18.56 4.05
C TRP A 52 9.98 18.10 5.48
N SER A 53 10.28 19.04 6.39
CA SER A 53 10.43 18.80 7.83
C SER A 53 9.19 18.17 8.47
N GLU A 54 8.01 18.68 8.12
CA GLU A 54 6.72 18.15 8.57
C GLU A 54 6.46 16.77 7.96
N ILE A 55 6.73 16.58 6.66
CA ILE A 55 6.58 15.29 5.98
C ILE A 55 7.42 14.21 6.68
N TYR A 56 8.68 14.49 7.00
CA TYR A 56 9.55 13.52 7.70
C TYR A 56 9.07 13.23 9.12
N SER A 57 8.63 14.26 9.86
CA SER A 57 8.10 14.09 11.22
C SER A 57 6.83 13.25 11.23
N VAL A 58 5.90 13.52 10.29
CA VAL A 58 4.67 12.73 10.12
C VAL A 58 5.01 11.32 9.64
N TYR A 59 5.99 11.15 8.77
CA TYR A 59 6.42 9.82 8.31
C TYR A 59 6.97 8.96 9.46
N ALA A 60 7.65 9.55 10.45
CA ALA A 60 8.08 8.81 11.63
C ALA A 60 6.89 8.23 12.41
N VAL A 61 5.81 9.01 12.58
CA VAL A 61 4.55 8.52 13.17
C VAL A 61 3.92 7.45 12.27
N TYR A 62 3.86 7.72 10.96
CA TYR A 62 3.32 6.81 9.95
C TYR A 62 4.02 5.46 9.96
N PHE A 63 5.35 5.44 10.15
CA PHE A 63 6.14 4.22 10.25
C PHE A 63 5.65 3.32 11.40
N PHE A 64 5.42 3.87 12.59
CA PHE A 64 4.89 3.09 13.71
C PHE A 64 3.45 2.63 13.47
N VAL A 65 2.63 3.45 12.80
CA VAL A 65 1.29 3.06 12.38
C VAL A 65 1.36 1.86 11.42
N LEU A 66 2.23 1.90 10.41
CA LEU A 66 2.46 0.78 9.49
C LEU A 66 2.94 -0.47 10.23
N LEU A 67 3.83 -0.33 11.22
CA LEU A 67 4.30 -1.45 12.02
C LEU A 67 3.13 -2.12 12.77
N CYS A 68 2.26 -1.33 13.39
CA CYS A 68 1.05 -1.82 14.06
C CYS A 68 0.11 -2.55 13.07
N PHE A 69 -0.11 -1.99 11.88
CA PHE A 69 -0.90 -2.64 10.84
C PHE A 69 -0.24 -3.94 10.35
N ALA A 70 1.08 -3.95 10.17
CA ALA A 70 1.82 -5.11 9.70
C ALA A 70 1.70 -6.27 10.69
N LEU A 71 1.91 -6.00 11.98
CA LEU A 71 1.80 -7.00 13.04
C LEU A 71 0.36 -7.44 13.27
N GLY A 72 -0.60 -6.50 13.25
CA GLY A 72 -2.03 -6.80 13.38
C GLY A 72 -2.55 -7.67 12.23
N ALA A 73 -2.21 -7.32 10.99
CA ALA A 73 -2.56 -8.11 9.81
C ALA A 73 -1.92 -9.50 9.85
N MET A 74 -0.68 -9.61 10.34
CA MET A 74 -0.02 -10.90 10.55
C MET A 74 -0.73 -11.74 11.61
N ALA A 75 -1.14 -11.15 12.74
CA ALA A 75 -1.88 -11.84 13.79
C ALA A 75 -3.25 -12.34 13.30
N VAL A 76 -3.99 -11.49 12.57
CA VAL A 76 -5.27 -11.85 11.94
C VAL A 76 -5.07 -12.98 10.94
N LYS A 77 -4.05 -12.89 10.08
CA LYS A 77 -3.69 -13.94 9.13
C LYS A 77 -3.39 -15.26 9.84
N ASN A 78 -2.54 -15.25 10.88
CA ASN A 78 -2.18 -16.46 11.62
C ASN A 78 -3.37 -17.08 12.34
N ARG A 79 -4.37 -16.27 12.74
CA ARG A 79 -5.63 -16.79 13.32
C ARG A 79 -6.57 -17.40 12.27
N MET A 80 -6.62 -16.82 11.07
CA MET A 80 -7.52 -17.25 9.99
C MET A 80 -6.97 -18.37 9.10
N ASP A 81 -5.65 -18.52 9.05
CA ASP A 81 -4.93 -19.55 8.29
C ASP A 81 -3.69 -20.03 9.08
N PRO A 82 -3.88 -20.67 10.24
CA PRO A 82 -2.78 -21.05 11.13
C PRO A 82 -1.81 -22.06 10.50
N GLN A 83 -2.31 -22.89 9.59
CA GLN A 83 -1.50 -23.88 8.87
C GLN A 83 -0.92 -23.31 7.56
N GLY A 84 -1.25 -22.07 7.19
CA GLY A 84 -0.74 -21.41 5.98
C GLY A 84 -1.16 -22.09 4.69
N GLU A 85 -2.24 -22.88 4.69
CA GLU A 85 -2.67 -23.68 3.55
C GLU A 85 -3.09 -22.79 2.37
N LYS A 86 -3.79 -21.69 2.64
CA LYS A 86 -4.22 -20.75 1.60
C LYS A 86 -3.02 -20.05 0.98
N GLN A 87 -2.02 -19.72 1.79
CA GLN A 87 -0.78 -19.11 1.30
C GLN A 87 0.05 -20.09 0.47
N THR A 88 0.22 -21.31 0.94
CA THR A 88 0.97 -22.36 0.25
C THR A 88 0.33 -22.69 -1.10
N LYS A 89 -1.00 -22.83 -1.12
CA LYS A 89 -1.78 -23.02 -2.36
C LYS A 89 -1.58 -21.85 -3.33
N ARG A 90 -1.66 -20.61 -2.81
CA ARG A 90 -1.41 -19.39 -3.60
C ARG A 90 0.00 -19.33 -4.18
N GLN A 91 1.02 -19.74 -3.43
CA GLN A 91 2.40 -19.79 -3.91
C GLN A 91 2.59 -20.88 -4.96
N GLN A 92 1.99 -22.06 -4.76
CA GLN A 92 2.00 -23.14 -5.76
C GLN A 92 1.30 -22.72 -7.06
N GLU A 93 0.19 -21.97 -6.98
CA GLU A 93 -0.49 -21.40 -8.15
C GLU A 93 0.38 -20.36 -8.88
N VAL A 94 1.16 -19.54 -8.14
CA VAL A 94 2.13 -18.59 -8.73
C VAL A 94 3.23 -19.35 -9.46
N LEU A 95 3.87 -20.31 -8.77
CA LEU A 95 4.97 -21.10 -9.32
C LEU A 95 4.52 -21.95 -10.52
N ALA A 96 3.27 -22.40 -10.52
CA ALA A 96 2.66 -23.10 -11.64
C ALA A 96 2.23 -22.17 -12.80
N GLY A 97 2.53 -20.86 -12.74
CA GLY A 97 2.20 -19.88 -13.78
C GLY A 97 0.72 -19.50 -13.87
N LYS A 98 -0.14 -20.01 -12.98
CA LYS A 98 -1.60 -19.76 -13.03
C LYS A 98 -1.97 -18.32 -12.71
N ARG A 99 -1.08 -17.58 -12.02
CA ARG A 99 -1.30 -16.18 -11.66
C ARG A 99 -1.02 -15.17 -12.76
N GLU A 100 -0.40 -15.56 -13.87
CA GLU A 100 -0.29 -14.67 -15.03
C GLU A 100 -1.66 -14.37 -15.67
N GLN A 101 -2.70 -15.18 -15.38
CA GLN A 101 -4.03 -15.03 -15.97
C GLN A 101 -5.01 -14.17 -15.17
N VAL A 102 -4.74 -13.87 -13.89
CA VAL A 102 -5.67 -13.11 -13.04
C VAL A 102 -4.89 -12.05 -12.30
N PHE A 103 -5.05 -10.79 -12.74
CA PHE A 103 -4.59 -9.60 -12.03
C PHE A 103 -4.83 -9.80 -10.53
N VAL A 104 -3.78 -9.67 -9.73
CA VAL A 104 -3.84 -9.73 -8.27
C VAL A 104 -4.96 -8.81 -7.80
N SER A 105 -6.10 -9.40 -7.41
CA SER A 105 -7.34 -8.78 -6.92
C SER A 105 -7.46 -7.28 -7.21
N LEU A 106 -8.05 -6.91 -8.36
CA LEU A 106 -8.33 -5.50 -8.71
C LEU A 106 -9.01 -4.75 -7.57
N ALA A 107 -10.02 -5.39 -6.93
CA ALA A 107 -10.71 -4.85 -5.77
C ALA A 107 -9.77 -4.63 -4.56
N GLY A 108 -8.81 -5.54 -4.34
CA GLY A 108 -7.79 -5.41 -3.31
C GLY A 108 -6.84 -4.24 -3.57
N SER A 109 -6.39 -4.05 -4.80
CA SER A 109 -5.53 -2.91 -5.18
C SER A 109 -6.26 -1.58 -5.05
N ILE A 110 -7.54 -1.52 -5.45
CA ILE A 110 -8.40 -0.35 -5.27
C ILE A 110 -8.54 -0.02 -3.78
N ALA A 111 -8.97 -0.99 -2.96
CA ALA A 111 -9.19 -0.78 -1.54
C ALA A 111 -7.91 -0.36 -0.81
N THR A 112 -6.77 -0.99 -1.14
CA THR A 112 -5.48 -0.67 -0.53
C THR A 112 -5.02 0.74 -0.87
N SER A 113 -5.13 1.14 -2.14
CA SER A 113 -4.71 2.49 -2.59
C SER A 113 -5.56 3.58 -1.95
N PHE A 114 -6.89 3.38 -1.90
CA PHE A 114 -7.79 4.30 -1.22
C PHE A 114 -7.48 4.39 0.28
N PHE A 115 -7.31 3.22 0.93
CA PHE A 115 -7.00 3.13 2.34
C PHE A 115 -5.74 3.89 2.70
N PHE A 116 -4.67 3.79 1.90
CA PHE A 116 -3.44 4.52 2.20
C PHE A 116 -3.57 6.04 2.08
N ALA A 117 -4.44 6.56 1.21
CA ALA A 117 -4.71 7.99 1.14
C ALA A 117 -5.39 8.47 2.43
N VAL A 118 -6.40 7.72 2.89
CA VAL A 118 -7.09 8.00 4.16
C VAL A 118 -6.14 7.88 5.34
N LEU A 119 -5.33 6.81 5.38
CA LEU A 119 -4.36 6.59 6.45
C LEU A 119 -3.33 7.72 6.52
N THR A 120 -2.85 8.19 5.36
CA THR A 120 -1.94 9.33 5.28
C THR A 120 -2.61 10.59 5.82
N ALA A 121 -3.81 10.93 5.37
CA ALA A 121 -4.56 12.08 5.87
C ALA A 121 -4.79 12.01 7.39
N LEU A 122 -5.22 10.86 7.90
CA LEU A 122 -5.42 10.65 9.34
C LEU A 122 -4.13 10.78 10.13
N THR A 123 -3.01 10.31 9.59
CA THR A 123 -1.71 10.42 10.26
C THR A 123 -1.24 11.87 10.31
N PHE A 124 -1.43 12.64 9.23
CA PHE A 124 -1.19 14.09 9.25
C PHE A 124 -2.06 14.80 10.30
N VAL A 125 -3.36 14.47 10.38
CA VAL A 125 -4.27 15.05 11.38
C VAL A 125 -3.87 14.67 12.81
N ALA A 126 -3.51 13.40 13.05
CA ALA A 126 -3.12 12.90 14.36
C ALA A 126 -1.73 13.41 14.80
N ALA A 127 -0.83 13.67 13.85
CA ALA A 127 0.52 14.16 14.12
C ALA A 127 0.59 15.69 14.28
N ARG A 128 -0.50 16.44 14.03
CA ARG A 128 -0.58 17.90 14.25
C ARG A 128 0.08 18.39 15.55
N PRO A 129 -0.22 17.84 16.74
CA PRO A 129 0.37 18.32 17.99
C PRO A 129 1.86 17.97 18.15
N LEU A 130 2.38 17.03 17.36
CA LEU A 130 3.75 16.51 17.48
C LEU A 130 4.71 17.11 16.45
N ALA A 131 4.19 17.51 15.28
CA ALA A 131 5.00 17.96 14.15
C ALA A 131 4.87 19.48 13.89
N ASP A 132 4.33 20.24 14.85
CA ASP A 132 4.11 21.69 14.79
C ASP A 132 3.41 22.16 13.50
N ILE A 133 2.49 21.34 12.99
CA ILE A 133 1.81 21.56 11.71
C ILE A 133 0.74 22.64 11.93
N MET A 134 1.15 23.90 11.80
CA MET A 134 0.31 25.05 12.13
C MET A 134 -0.82 25.29 11.12
N THR A 135 -0.67 24.81 9.88
CA THR A 135 -1.63 25.03 8.80
C THR A 135 -1.98 23.70 8.13
N LEU A 136 -2.96 23.00 8.69
CA LEU A 136 -3.51 21.77 8.13
C LEU A 136 -5.03 21.82 8.20
N GLU A 137 -5.68 21.73 7.06
CA GLU A 137 -7.14 21.62 6.95
C GLU A 137 -7.47 20.63 5.83
N LEU A 138 -8.00 19.48 6.20
CA LEU A 138 -8.34 18.41 5.26
C LEU A 138 -9.83 18.08 5.40
N PRO A 139 -10.71 18.78 4.67
CA PRO A 139 -12.12 18.44 4.60
C PRO A 139 -12.32 17.00 4.10
N VAL A 140 -13.41 16.36 4.53
CA VAL A 140 -13.71 14.97 4.15
C VAL A 140 -13.71 14.78 2.63
N LEU A 141 -14.27 15.75 1.88
CA LEU A 141 -14.35 15.69 0.43
C LEU A 141 -12.96 15.65 -0.24
N VAL A 142 -11.99 16.41 0.30
CA VAL A 142 -10.58 16.40 -0.16
C VAL A 142 -9.97 15.02 0.04
N VAL A 143 -10.18 14.40 1.22
CA VAL A 143 -9.65 13.06 1.52
C VAL A 143 -10.27 12.00 0.62
N LEU A 144 -11.59 12.07 0.37
CA LEU A 144 -12.28 11.16 -0.54
C LEU A 144 -11.76 11.27 -1.98
N LEU A 145 -11.63 12.50 -2.49
CA LEU A 145 -11.09 12.74 -3.83
C LEU A 145 -9.64 12.25 -3.94
N ALA A 146 -8.81 12.53 -2.92
CA ALA A 146 -7.43 12.07 -2.87
C ALA A 146 -7.36 10.53 -2.89
N GLY A 147 -8.28 9.85 -2.21
CA GLY A 147 -8.43 8.39 -2.27
C GLY A 147 -8.76 7.87 -3.66
N VAL A 148 -9.69 8.52 -4.39
CA VAL A 148 -10.03 8.16 -5.78
C VAL A 148 -8.84 8.37 -6.72
N LEU A 149 -8.12 9.48 -6.56
CA LEU A 149 -6.90 9.75 -7.34
C LEU A 149 -5.80 8.72 -7.02
N ASN A 150 -5.68 8.30 -5.76
CA ASN A 150 -4.68 7.29 -5.37
C ASN A 150 -4.98 5.91 -5.96
N ILE A 151 -6.26 5.54 -6.09
CA ILE A 151 -6.67 4.35 -6.84
C ILE A 151 -6.16 4.43 -8.29
N SER A 152 -6.39 5.57 -8.95
CA SER A 152 -5.98 5.78 -10.34
C SER A 152 -4.46 5.66 -10.49
N ALA A 153 -3.69 6.24 -9.56
CA ALA A 153 -2.23 6.11 -9.52
C ALA A 153 -1.79 4.65 -9.31
N GLY A 154 -2.40 3.93 -8.37
CA GLY A 154 -2.10 2.52 -8.11
C GLY A 154 -2.41 1.61 -9.31
N LEU A 155 -3.51 1.87 -10.02
CA LEU A 155 -3.87 1.15 -11.25
C LEU A 155 -2.89 1.47 -12.39
N ALA A 156 -2.49 2.73 -12.56
CA ALA A 156 -1.52 3.12 -13.57
C ALA A 156 -0.17 2.43 -13.35
N VAL A 157 0.34 2.39 -12.11
CA VAL A 157 1.56 1.65 -11.77
C VAL A 157 1.41 0.16 -12.06
N SER A 158 0.26 -0.44 -11.71
CA SER A 158 0.02 -1.87 -11.97
C SER A 158 0.02 -2.19 -13.47
N LEU A 159 -0.56 -1.31 -14.30
CA LEU A 159 -0.55 -1.44 -15.75
C LEU A 159 0.85 -1.26 -16.34
N LEU A 160 1.62 -0.29 -15.85
CA LEU A 160 3.00 -0.06 -16.28
C LEU A 160 3.90 -1.26 -15.95
N VAL A 161 3.85 -1.76 -14.72
CA VAL A 161 4.63 -2.95 -14.31
C VAL A 161 4.21 -4.16 -15.14
N GLY A 162 2.91 -4.36 -15.36
CA GLY A 162 2.41 -5.42 -16.25
C GLY A 162 2.95 -5.28 -17.68
N GLY A 163 2.95 -4.06 -18.22
CA GLY A 163 3.49 -3.76 -19.55
C GLY A 163 4.99 -4.06 -19.67
N VAL A 164 5.79 -3.64 -18.69
CA VAL A 164 7.24 -3.90 -18.66
C VAL A 164 7.52 -5.41 -18.65
N ILE A 165 6.79 -6.18 -17.83
CA ILE A 165 6.94 -7.64 -17.77
C ILE A 165 6.60 -8.27 -19.12
N LEU A 166 5.53 -7.83 -19.79
CA LEU A 166 5.14 -8.35 -21.10
C LEU A 166 6.18 -8.06 -22.18
N VAL A 167 6.81 -6.88 -22.15
CA VAL A 167 7.89 -6.53 -23.08
C VAL A 167 9.13 -7.37 -22.81
N LEU A 168 9.58 -7.45 -21.56
CA LEU A 168 10.77 -8.22 -21.16
C LEU A 168 10.61 -9.72 -21.44
N LYS A 169 9.39 -10.26 -21.35
CA LYS A 169 9.11 -11.68 -21.66
C LYS A 169 9.14 -11.97 -23.16
N LYS A 170 8.94 -10.96 -24.01
CA LYS A 170 8.99 -11.10 -25.47
C LYS A 170 10.40 -10.92 -26.05
N MET A 171 11.32 -10.32 -25.29
CA MET A 171 12.74 -10.22 -25.62
C MET A 171 13.49 -11.49 -25.21
#